data_AF-A0A0R3Q340-F1
#
_entry.id   AF-A0A0R3Q340-F1
#
_cell.length_a   1.000
_cell.length_b   1.000
_cell.length_c   1.000
_cell.angle_alpha   90.00
_cell.angle_beta   90.00
_cell.angle_gamma   90.00
#
_symmetry.space_group_name_H-M   'P 1'
#
loop_
_entity.id
_entity.type
_entity.pdbx_description
1 polymer ?
#
loop_
_entity_poly.entity_id
_entity_poly.type
_entity_poly.pdbx_seq_one_letter_code
_entity_poly.pdbx_strand_id
1 'polypeptide(L)'
;MAEDISGKLYCLDCKLNIDSNASHRQTELFAMEDQQQQDPLELRAAKADLNYIRLDGNIGCMVNGAGLAMATMDIIKLHGGDPANFLDVGGGATVEQVAEAFRIITADKDKVNAILVNIFGGIMRCDVIAQGMINAVNELQLKVPVVVRLQGIRVEDAKALIAAANLRMISCDDLDQAAKMVVKLSEIIQLARSVPVDVSFQLPS
;
A
#
# COMPACT_ATOMS: atom_id res chain seq x y z
N MET A 1 36.94 -13.06 6.42
CA MET A 1 38.31 -12.65 6.80
C MET A 1 39.26 -13.36 5.85
N ALA A 2 40.23 -12.65 5.31
CA ALA A 2 41.27 -13.21 4.46
C ALA A 2 42.62 -13.06 5.16
N GLU A 3 43.47 -14.06 5.04
CA GLU A 3 44.84 -14.03 5.54
C GLU A 3 45.77 -13.83 4.35
N ASP A 4 46.70 -12.90 4.46
CA ASP A 4 47.72 -12.72 3.43
C ASP A 4 48.88 -13.71 3.60
N ILE A 5 49.81 -13.71 2.64
CA ILE A 5 50.98 -14.60 2.65
C ILE A 5 51.94 -14.35 3.82
N SER A 6 51.78 -13.25 4.55
CA SER A 6 52.57 -12.91 5.75
C SER A 6 51.87 -13.32 7.06
N GLY A 7 50.68 -13.93 6.97
CA GLY A 7 49.88 -14.33 8.12
C GLY A 7 49.03 -13.22 8.71
N LYS A 8 48.88 -12.09 7.99
CA LYS A 8 48.10 -10.95 8.47
C LYS A 8 46.64 -11.07 8.02
N LEU A 9 45.71 -10.91 8.96
CA LEU A 9 44.27 -10.99 8.73
C LEU A 9 43.69 -9.65 8.26
N TYR A 10 42.76 -9.73 7.31
CA TYR A 10 42.05 -8.61 6.68
C TYR A 10 40.55 -8.86 6.59
N CYS A 11 39.76 -7.79 6.72
CA CYS A 11 38.35 -7.77 6.37
C CYS A 11 38.20 -7.18 4.96
N LEU A 12 38.08 -8.05 3.95
CA LEU A 12 38.00 -7.61 2.54
C LEU A 12 36.64 -7.01 2.19
N ASP A 13 35.58 -7.50 2.82
CA ASP A 13 34.21 -7.04 2.63
C ASP A 13 33.50 -6.97 3.99
N CYS A 14 32.60 -6.00 4.13
CA CYS A 14 31.80 -5.81 5.32
C CYS A 14 30.43 -5.26 4.94
N LYS A 15 29.38 -5.97 5.35
CA LYS A 15 28.00 -5.49 5.29
C LYS A 15 27.52 -5.13 6.69
N LEU A 16 27.12 -3.87 6.85
CA LEU A 16 26.56 -3.37 8.09
C LEU A 16 25.07 -3.11 7.90
N ASN A 17 24.26 -3.59 8.85
CA ASN A 17 22.86 -3.20 8.96
C ASN A 17 22.75 -2.33 10.22
N ILE A 18 22.20 -1.12 10.08
CA ILE A 18 22.03 -0.18 11.19
C ILE A 18 20.57 -0.23 11.65
N ASP A 19 20.37 -0.24 12.96
CA ASP A 19 19.03 -0.13 13.56
C ASP A 19 18.45 1.27 13.28
N SER A 20 17.39 1.33 12.48
CA SER A 20 16.69 2.57 12.12
C SER A 20 16.12 3.31 13.34
N ASN A 21 15.77 2.60 14.42
CA ASN A 21 15.30 3.21 15.66
C ASN A 21 16.39 4.01 16.38
N ALA A 22 17.67 3.76 16.06
CA ALA A 22 18.80 4.48 16.63
C ALA A 22 19.13 5.80 15.92
N SER A 23 18.38 6.20 14.88
CA SER A 23 18.61 7.41 14.08
C SER A 23 18.77 8.68 14.91
N HIS A 24 17.94 8.85 15.94
CA HIS A 24 17.98 9.98 16.87
C HIS A 24 19.33 10.17 17.59
N ARG A 25 20.12 9.10 17.74
CA ARG A 25 21.41 9.10 18.45
C ARG A 25 22.60 8.77 17.55
N GLN A 26 22.39 8.59 16.25
CA GLN A 26 23.41 8.22 15.26
C GLN A 26 23.36 9.14 14.03
N THR A 27 23.18 10.45 14.25
CA THR A 27 22.98 11.42 13.17
C THR A 27 24.08 11.40 12.10
N GLU A 28 25.34 11.21 12.50
CA GLU A 28 26.46 11.11 11.56
C GLU A 28 26.36 9.90 10.62
N LEU A 29 25.93 8.74 11.13
CA LEU A 29 25.79 7.52 10.32
C LEU A 29 24.62 7.64 9.33
N PHE A 30 23.49 8.18 9.77
CA PHE A 30 22.32 8.36 8.88
C PHE A 30 22.55 9.49 7.86
N ALA A 31 23.45 10.44 8.13
CA ALA A 31 23.86 11.43 7.14
C ALA A 31 24.72 10.83 5.99
N MET A 32 25.28 9.63 6.18
CA MET A 32 26.03 8.90 5.15
C MET A 32 25.11 8.03 4.25
N GLU A 33 23.81 8.03 4.49
CA GLU A 33 22.85 7.23 3.72
C GLU A 33 22.79 7.70 2.25
N ASP A 34 23.12 6.79 1.33
CA ASP A 34 23.04 7.04 -0.11
C ASP A 34 21.62 6.76 -0.62
N GLN A 35 20.81 7.81 -0.70
CA GLN A 35 19.44 7.73 -1.21
C GLN A 35 19.38 7.35 -2.70
N GLN A 36 20.46 7.50 -3.49
CA GLN A 36 20.42 7.16 -4.92
C GLN A 36 20.30 5.65 -5.16
N GLN A 37 20.62 4.82 -4.16
CA GLN A 37 20.52 3.36 -4.23
C GLN A 37 19.17 2.82 -3.75
N GLN A 38 18.31 3.68 -3.21
CA GLN A 38 16.99 3.29 -2.71
C GLN A 38 15.91 3.45 -3.78
N ASP A 39 14.81 2.72 -3.62
CA ASP A 39 13.66 2.88 -4.50
C ASP A 39 13.06 4.30 -4.32
N PRO A 40 12.85 5.07 -5.40
CA PRO A 40 12.28 6.42 -5.30
C PRO A 40 10.91 6.48 -4.62
N LEU A 41 10.11 5.41 -4.72
CA LEU A 41 8.80 5.32 -4.08
C LEU A 41 8.92 5.02 -2.58
N GLU A 42 9.90 4.22 -2.16
CA GLU A 42 10.21 3.97 -0.75
C GLU A 42 10.73 5.26 -0.08
N LEU A 43 11.60 6.01 -0.76
CA LEU A 43 12.03 7.33 -0.30
C LEU A 43 10.89 8.33 -0.16
N ARG A 44 9.97 8.34 -1.13
CA ARG A 44 8.79 9.20 -1.10
C ARG A 44 7.86 8.83 0.05
N ALA A 45 7.66 7.53 0.28
CA ALA A 45 6.90 7.02 1.42
C ALA A 45 7.53 7.43 2.75
N ALA A 46 8.84 7.24 2.91
CA ALA A 46 9.55 7.61 4.14
C ALA A 46 9.43 9.10 4.48
N LYS A 47 9.45 9.99 3.46
CA LYS A 47 9.22 11.44 3.65
C LYS A 47 7.80 11.77 4.12
N ALA A 48 6.84 10.90 3.86
CA ALA A 48 5.45 11.04 4.27
C ALA A 48 5.12 10.24 5.55
N ASP A 49 6.14 9.68 6.21
CA ASP A 49 6.00 8.79 7.38
C ASP A 49 5.13 7.55 7.07
N LEU A 50 5.35 6.97 5.89
CA LEU A 50 4.70 5.76 5.41
C LEU A 50 5.72 4.62 5.28
N ASN A 51 5.38 3.45 5.81
CA ASN A 51 6.20 2.26 5.64
C ASN A 51 5.80 1.55 4.34
N TYR A 52 6.57 1.74 3.28
CA TYR A 52 6.31 1.17 1.96
C TYR A 52 7.45 0.25 1.53
N ILE A 53 7.10 -0.88 0.91
CA ILE A 53 8.06 -1.76 0.23
C ILE A 53 7.45 -2.15 -1.12
N ARG A 54 8.20 -1.96 -2.20
CA ARG A 54 7.73 -2.34 -3.54
C ARG A 54 7.82 -3.85 -3.75
N LEU A 55 6.78 -4.45 -4.32
CA LEU A 55 6.73 -5.85 -4.72
C LEU A 55 6.42 -5.97 -6.22
N ASP A 56 6.43 -7.19 -6.76
CA ASP A 56 6.28 -7.45 -8.20
C ASP A 56 4.84 -7.66 -8.66
N GLY A 57 3.87 -7.71 -7.75
CA GLY A 57 2.47 -7.95 -8.07
C GLY A 57 1.74 -6.77 -8.72
N ASN A 58 0.41 -6.93 -8.84
CA ASN A 58 -0.48 -6.01 -9.54
C ASN A 58 -1.66 -5.53 -8.68
N ILE A 59 -1.77 -5.96 -7.43
CA ILE A 59 -2.79 -5.50 -6.49
C ILE A 59 -2.15 -4.58 -5.44
N GLY A 60 -2.47 -3.29 -5.52
CA GLY A 60 -2.02 -2.31 -4.55
C GLY A 60 -2.62 -2.57 -3.17
N CYS A 61 -1.84 -2.46 -2.11
CA CYS A 61 -2.32 -2.65 -0.74
C CYS A 61 -2.12 -1.37 0.06
N MET A 62 -3.13 -0.94 0.82
CA MET A 62 -3.03 0.15 1.80
C MET A 62 -3.68 -0.30 3.11
N VAL A 63 -2.89 -0.42 4.16
CA VAL A 63 -3.33 -1.01 5.43
C VAL A 63 -2.80 -0.20 6.61
N ASN A 64 -3.48 -0.24 7.76
CA ASN A 64 -2.94 0.27 9.00
C ASN A 64 -2.45 -0.87 9.91
N GLY A 65 -1.20 -0.78 10.35
CA GLY A 65 -0.48 -1.77 11.14
C GLY A 65 0.22 -2.83 10.28
N ALA A 66 1.53 -2.97 10.47
CA ALA A 66 2.38 -3.93 9.75
C ALA A 66 1.88 -5.38 9.77
N GLY A 67 1.35 -5.85 10.92
CA GLY A 67 0.80 -7.20 11.04
C GLY A 67 -0.43 -7.41 10.15
N LEU A 68 -1.33 -6.42 10.10
CA LEU A 68 -2.51 -6.47 9.23
C LEU A 68 -2.11 -6.33 7.76
N ALA A 69 -1.07 -5.54 7.46
CA ALA A 69 -0.54 -5.38 6.10
C ALA A 69 0.01 -6.71 5.57
N MET A 70 0.81 -7.43 6.37
CA MET A 70 1.30 -8.78 6.05
C MET A 70 0.14 -9.76 5.83
N ALA A 71 -0.82 -9.81 6.76
CA ALA A 71 -2.00 -10.69 6.61
C ALA A 71 -2.85 -10.36 5.37
N THR A 72 -2.91 -9.08 4.97
CA THR A 72 -3.63 -8.64 3.77
C THR A 72 -2.93 -9.11 2.50
N MET A 73 -1.60 -9.06 2.46
CA MET A 73 -0.82 -9.63 1.35
C MET A 73 -0.98 -11.15 1.28
N ASP A 74 -0.92 -11.83 2.43
CA ASP A 74 -1.08 -13.28 2.51
C ASP A 74 -2.45 -13.74 2.00
N ILE A 75 -3.54 -13.05 2.38
CA ILE A 75 -4.89 -13.42 1.93
C ILE A 75 -5.12 -13.10 0.46
N ILE A 76 -4.52 -12.03 -0.08
CA ILE A 76 -4.53 -11.77 -1.54
C ILE A 76 -3.86 -12.93 -2.27
N LYS A 77 -2.68 -13.35 -1.78
CA LYS A 77 -1.90 -14.45 -2.36
C LYS A 77 -2.64 -15.78 -2.26
N LEU A 78 -3.31 -16.03 -1.13
CA LEU A 78 -4.14 -17.21 -0.90
C LEU A 78 -5.27 -17.33 -1.93
N HIS A 79 -5.87 -16.20 -2.35
CA HIS A 79 -6.91 -16.16 -3.38
C HIS A 79 -6.38 -16.07 -4.81
N GLY A 80 -5.06 -16.20 -5.01
CA GLY A 80 -4.43 -16.27 -6.32
C GLY A 80 -4.01 -14.92 -6.92
N GLY A 81 -4.14 -13.82 -6.18
CA GLY A 81 -3.63 -12.51 -6.61
C GLY A 81 -2.18 -12.27 -6.20
N ASP A 82 -1.57 -11.23 -6.77
CA ASP A 82 -0.21 -10.83 -6.43
C ASP A 82 -0.18 -9.41 -5.83
N PRO A 83 0.22 -9.24 -4.56
CA PRO A 83 0.35 -7.91 -3.96
C PRO A 83 1.48 -7.13 -4.64
N ALA A 84 1.19 -5.90 -5.06
CA ALA A 84 2.13 -4.99 -5.72
C ALA A 84 3.04 -4.26 -4.74
N ASN A 85 2.66 -4.21 -3.47
CA ASN A 85 3.41 -3.52 -2.43
C ASN A 85 2.99 -3.98 -1.03
N PHE A 86 3.87 -3.74 -0.06
CA PHE A 86 3.52 -3.57 1.33
C PHE A 86 3.35 -2.07 1.59
N LEU A 87 2.29 -1.65 2.29
CA LEU A 87 2.15 -0.26 2.76
C LEU A 87 1.38 -0.24 4.08
N ASP A 88 2.07 0.25 5.12
CA ASP A 88 1.49 0.54 6.43
C ASP A 88 1.43 2.06 6.66
N VAL A 89 0.21 2.60 6.77
CA VAL A 89 -0.07 4.02 7.06
C VAL A 89 -0.01 4.37 8.55
N GLY A 90 0.19 3.38 9.42
CA GLY A 90 0.20 3.54 10.87
C GLY A 90 -1.19 3.65 11.50
N GLY A 91 -1.25 3.56 12.84
CA GLY A 91 -2.50 3.54 13.61
C GLY A 91 -3.26 4.87 13.68
N GLY A 92 -2.64 5.99 13.27
CA GLY A 92 -3.20 7.34 13.32
C GLY A 92 -3.21 8.03 11.96
N ALA A 93 -3.45 7.25 10.88
CA ALA A 93 -3.34 7.72 9.51
C ALA A 93 -4.15 8.99 9.25
N THR A 94 -3.50 10.04 8.76
CA THR A 94 -4.16 11.29 8.37
C THR A 94 -4.70 11.22 6.94
N VAL A 95 -5.57 12.17 6.58
CA VAL A 95 -6.12 12.27 5.22
C VAL A 95 -5.00 12.49 4.20
N GLU A 96 -3.99 13.28 4.56
CA GLU A 96 -2.83 13.58 3.71
C GLU A 96 -1.97 12.34 3.49
N GLN A 97 -1.74 11.54 4.53
CA GLN A 97 -1.03 10.26 4.44
C GLN A 97 -1.76 9.25 3.55
N VAL A 98 -3.09 9.18 3.66
CA VAL A 98 -3.93 8.34 2.78
C VAL A 98 -3.85 8.81 1.32
N ALA A 99 -3.93 10.11 1.07
CA ALA A 99 -3.80 10.66 -0.28
C ALA A 99 -2.42 10.36 -0.87
N GLU A 100 -1.36 10.52 -0.08
CA GLU A 100 0.00 10.24 -0.51
C GLU A 100 0.24 8.74 -0.76
N ALA A 101 -0.34 7.86 0.07
CA ALA A 101 -0.34 6.43 -0.16
C ALA A 101 -0.98 6.07 -1.51
N PHE A 102 -2.11 6.67 -1.88
CA PHE A 102 -2.68 6.50 -3.22
C PHE A 102 -1.75 6.98 -4.33
N ARG A 103 -1.08 8.13 -4.16
CA ARG A 103 -0.09 8.63 -5.14
C ARG A 103 1.08 7.68 -5.32
N ILE A 104 1.55 7.05 -4.25
CA ILE A 104 2.66 6.09 -4.28
C ILE A 104 2.23 4.78 -4.95
N ILE A 105 1.09 4.21 -4.53
CA ILE A 105 0.57 2.96 -5.10
C ILE A 105 0.28 3.11 -6.59
N THR A 106 -0.23 4.27 -7.02
CA THR A 106 -0.62 4.52 -8.41
C THR A 106 0.45 5.23 -9.24
N ALA A 107 1.67 5.36 -8.69
CA ALA A 107 2.81 5.93 -9.42
C ALA A 107 3.14 5.10 -10.67
N ASP A 108 3.03 3.78 -10.57
CA ASP A 108 3.15 2.84 -11.68
C ASP A 108 1.75 2.46 -12.21
N LYS A 109 1.24 3.29 -13.13
CA LYS A 109 -0.13 3.23 -13.66
C LYS A 109 -0.45 1.92 -14.39
N ASP A 110 0.56 1.29 -14.97
CA ASP A 110 0.41 0.11 -15.81
C ASP A 110 0.62 -1.19 -15.03
N LYS A 111 1.26 -1.12 -13.86
CA LYS A 111 1.46 -2.29 -13.00
C LYS A 111 0.28 -2.58 -12.08
N VAL A 112 -0.31 -1.56 -11.45
CA VAL A 112 -1.42 -1.75 -10.50
C VAL A 112 -2.75 -1.81 -11.24
N ASN A 113 -3.46 -2.93 -11.09
CA ASN A 113 -4.76 -3.19 -11.71
C ASN A 113 -5.93 -2.90 -10.76
N ALA A 114 -5.75 -3.12 -9.47
CA ALA A 114 -6.76 -2.89 -8.43
C ALA A 114 -6.08 -2.55 -7.10
N ILE A 115 -6.80 -1.89 -6.20
CA ILE A 115 -6.28 -1.51 -4.87
C ILE A 115 -7.18 -2.09 -3.79
N LEU A 116 -6.59 -2.76 -2.79
CA LEU A 116 -7.26 -3.14 -1.56
C LEU A 116 -6.84 -2.20 -0.43
N VAL A 117 -7.82 -1.47 0.09
CA VAL A 117 -7.69 -0.69 1.31
C VAL A 117 -8.31 -1.48 2.45
N ASN A 118 -7.51 -1.87 3.44
CA ASN A 118 -7.97 -2.59 4.62
C ASN A 118 -7.58 -1.80 5.87
N ILE A 119 -8.53 -1.08 6.46
CA ILE A 119 -8.28 -0.28 7.66
C ILE A 119 -9.13 -0.78 8.82
N PHE A 120 -8.45 -1.12 9.92
CA PHE A 120 -9.06 -1.45 11.20
C PHE A 120 -8.82 -0.29 12.19
N GLY A 121 -9.81 0.58 12.30
CA GLY A 121 -9.71 1.87 12.94
C GLY A 121 -9.74 1.85 14.47
N GLY A 122 -10.43 0.89 15.10
CA GLY A 122 -10.63 0.92 16.56
C GLY A 122 -11.26 2.24 17.02
N ILE A 123 -10.43 3.18 17.49
CA ILE A 123 -10.79 4.57 17.86
C ILE A 123 -10.92 5.52 16.66
N MET A 124 -10.40 5.17 15.48
CA MET A 124 -10.49 6.00 14.28
C MET A 124 -11.91 6.01 13.71
N ARG A 125 -12.28 7.18 13.20
CA ARG A 125 -13.56 7.46 12.57
C ARG A 125 -13.53 7.11 11.09
N CYS A 126 -14.22 6.04 10.72
CA CYS A 126 -14.22 5.52 9.34
C CYS A 126 -14.81 6.52 8.33
N ASP A 127 -15.74 7.39 8.77
CA ASP A 127 -16.34 8.43 7.93
C ASP A 127 -15.31 9.47 7.45
N VAL A 128 -14.39 9.88 8.34
CA VAL A 128 -13.31 10.82 8.00
C VAL A 128 -12.32 10.21 7.02
N ILE A 129 -11.93 8.95 7.26
CA ILE A 129 -11.01 8.21 6.38
C ILE A 129 -11.65 8.00 5.00
N ALA A 130 -12.92 7.58 4.95
CA ALA A 130 -13.65 7.41 3.69
C ALA A 130 -13.72 8.72 2.89
N GLN A 131 -13.99 9.85 3.56
CA GLN A 131 -13.97 11.15 2.89
C GLN A 131 -12.58 11.50 2.33
N GLY A 132 -11.52 11.22 3.09
CA GLY A 132 -10.14 11.41 2.63
C GLY A 132 -9.82 10.56 1.40
N MET A 133 -10.25 9.29 1.39
CA MET A 133 -10.10 8.40 0.25
C MET A 133 -10.88 8.90 -0.98
N ILE A 134 -12.13 9.31 -0.82
CA ILE A 134 -12.97 9.85 -1.91
C ILE A 134 -12.30 11.09 -2.53
N ASN A 135 -11.78 11.99 -1.68
CA ASN A 135 -11.09 13.18 -2.14
C ASN A 135 -9.83 12.83 -2.94
N ALA A 136 -9.01 11.90 -2.43
CA ALA A 136 -7.79 11.44 -3.10
C ALA A 136 -8.09 10.75 -4.45
N VAL A 137 -9.11 9.88 -4.49
CA VAL A 137 -9.53 9.18 -5.72
C VAL A 137 -10.00 10.18 -6.79
N ASN A 138 -10.74 11.21 -6.38
CA ASN A 138 -11.20 12.28 -7.27
C ASN A 138 -10.03 13.15 -7.78
N GLU A 139 -9.15 13.59 -6.88
CA GLU A 139 -7.99 14.42 -7.20
C GLU A 139 -7.05 13.71 -8.19
N LEU A 140 -6.79 12.42 -7.97
CA LEU A 140 -5.90 11.61 -8.79
C LEU A 140 -6.58 11.01 -10.02
N GLN A 141 -7.90 11.18 -10.16
CA GLN A 141 -8.71 10.63 -11.24
C GLN A 141 -8.47 9.12 -11.45
N LEU A 142 -8.47 8.36 -10.35
CA LEU A 142 -8.10 6.94 -10.40
C LEU A 142 -9.12 6.13 -11.23
N LYS A 143 -8.60 5.43 -12.24
CA LYS A 143 -9.40 4.53 -13.09
C LYS A 143 -9.43 3.09 -12.57
N VAL A 144 -8.47 2.72 -11.73
CA VAL A 144 -8.41 1.37 -11.15
C VAL A 144 -9.48 1.20 -10.08
N PRO A 145 -10.14 0.04 -10.00
CA PRO A 145 -11.09 -0.24 -8.93
C PRO A 145 -10.39 -0.29 -7.57
N VAL A 146 -11.07 0.26 -6.56
CA VAL A 146 -10.64 0.27 -5.16
C VAL A 146 -11.62 -0.56 -4.35
N VAL A 147 -11.16 -1.64 -3.74
CA VAL A 147 -11.92 -2.40 -2.75
C VAL A 147 -11.55 -1.90 -1.37
N VAL A 148 -12.55 -1.61 -0.56
CA VAL A 148 -12.40 -0.89 0.71
C VAL A 148 -13.05 -1.70 1.82
N ARG A 149 -12.25 -2.13 2.79
CA ARG A 149 -12.72 -2.78 4.01
C ARG A 149 -12.37 -1.88 5.18
N LEU A 150 -13.39 -1.28 5.79
CA LEU A 150 -13.28 -0.42 6.97
C LEU A 150 -13.94 -1.10 8.15
N GLN A 151 -13.26 -1.11 9.29
CA GLN A 151 -13.83 -1.53 10.57
C GLN A 151 -13.52 -0.47 11.63
N GLY A 152 -14.49 -0.13 12.48
CA GLY A 152 -14.31 0.90 13.50
C GLY A 152 -15.58 1.68 13.80
N ILE A 153 -15.43 2.95 14.18
CA ILE A 153 -16.53 3.84 14.53
C ILE A 153 -17.14 4.44 13.26
N ARG A 154 -18.48 4.44 13.17
CA ARG A 154 -19.26 5.00 12.05
C ARG A 154 -18.97 4.36 10.68
N VAL A 155 -18.79 3.04 10.65
CA VAL A 155 -18.58 2.26 9.42
C VAL A 155 -19.76 2.40 8.45
N GLU A 156 -20.99 2.37 8.96
CA GLU A 156 -22.19 2.50 8.11
C GLU A 156 -22.24 3.86 7.39
N ASP A 157 -21.87 4.94 8.06
CA ASP A 157 -21.77 6.27 7.43
C ASP A 157 -20.66 6.28 6.36
N ALA A 158 -19.52 5.63 6.63
CA ALA A 158 -18.42 5.51 5.67
C ALA A 158 -18.84 4.73 4.42
N LYS A 159 -19.60 3.64 4.58
CA LYS A 159 -20.16 2.86 3.46
C LYS A 159 -21.14 3.70 2.64
N ALA A 160 -22.03 4.43 3.31
CA ALA A 160 -22.99 5.31 2.64
C ALA A 160 -22.28 6.41 1.83
N LEU A 161 -21.21 7.01 2.39
CA LEU A 161 -20.39 7.99 1.68
C LEU A 161 -19.72 7.39 0.44
N ILE A 162 -19.14 6.20 0.54
CA ILE A 162 -18.49 5.51 -0.59
C ILE A 162 -19.52 5.16 -1.67
N ALA A 163 -20.68 4.63 -1.29
CA ALA A 163 -21.75 4.29 -2.23
C ALA A 163 -22.30 5.53 -2.96
N ALA A 164 -22.43 6.66 -2.25
CA ALA A 164 -22.91 7.92 -2.83
C ALA A 164 -21.88 8.63 -3.73
N ALA A 165 -20.58 8.31 -3.61
CA ALA A 165 -19.52 9.01 -4.33
C ALA A 165 -19.51 8.74 -5.85
N ASN A 166 -20.23 7.70 -6.32
CA ASN A 166 -20.25 7.28 -7.72
C ASN A 166 -18.84 7.05 -8.31
N LEU A 167 -17.94 6.52 -7.48
CA LEU A 167 -16.56 6.16 -7.84
C LEU A 167 -16.46 4.64 -8.03
N ARG A 168 -15.35 4.18 -8.61
CA ARG A 168 -15.02 2.74 -8.72
C ARG A 168 -14.54 2.18 -7.37
N MET A 169 -15.31 2.44 -6.32
CA MET A 169 -15.00 2.07 -4.95
C MET A 169 -16.06 1.10 -4.42
N ILE A 170 -15.63 -0.05 -3.92
CA ILE A 170 -16.52 -1.09 -3.39
C ILE A 170 -16.24 -1.24 -1.91
N SER A 171 -17.27 -1.13 -1.07
CA SER A 171 -17.10 -1.46 0.35
C SER A 171 -17.38 -2.94 0.62
N CYS A 172 -16.55 -3.57 1.44
CA CYS A 172 -16.72 -4.95 1.91
C CYS A 172 -16.59 -5.00 3.43
N ASP A 173 -17.34 -5.89 4.07
CA ASP A 173 -17.31 -6.07 5.52
C ASP A 173 -16.19 -7.02 5.97
N ASP A 174 -16.09 -8.13 5.25
CA ASP A 174 -15.20 -9.22 5.57
C ASP A 174 -13.90 -9.18 4.74
N LEU A 175 -12.79 -9.59 5.36
CA LEU A 175 -11.47 -9.56 4.74
C LEU A 175 -11.33 -10.60 3.62
N ASP A 176 -11.89 -11.80 3.80
CA ASP A 176 -11.88 -12.86 2.78
C ASP A 176 -12.71 -12.45 1.56
N GLN A 177 -13.86 -11.82 1.79
CA GLN A 177 -14.68 -11.24 0.72
C GLN A 177 -13.93 -10.13 -0.03
N ALA A 178 -13.30 -9.19 0.70
CA ALA A 178 -12.55 -8.09 0.08
C ALA A 178 -11.38 -8.59 -0.76
N ALA A 179 -10.65 -9.60 -0.27
CA ALA A 179 -9.55 -10.23 -0.98
C ALA A 179 -10.02 -10.94 -2.26
N LYS A 180 -11.05 -11.78 -2.18
CA LYS A 180 -11.66 -12.40 -3.38
C LYS A 180 -12.13 -11.36 -4.39
N MET A 181 -12.69 -10.25 -3.91
CA MET A 181 -13.21 -9.21 -4.79
C MET A 181 -12.09 -8.47 -5.51
N VAL A 182 -11.04 -8.06 -4.80
CA VAL A 182 -9.92 -7.31 -5.43
C VAL A 182 -9.17 -8.19 -6.44
N VAL A 183 -9.00 -9.48 -6.16
CA VAL A 183 -8.36 -10.42 -7.10
C VAL A 183 -9.18 -10.52 -8.39
N LYS A 184 -10.49 -10.77 -8.28
CA LYS A 184 -11.38 -10.85 -9.46
C LYS A 184 -11.36 -9.56 -10.28
N LEU A 185 -11.37 -8.40 -9.64
CA LEU A 185 -11.30 -7.12 -10.35
C LEU A 185 -9.96 -6.91 -11.03
N SER A 186 -8.86 -7.31 -10.37
CA SER A 186 -7.51 -7.28 -10.96
C SER A 186 -7.45 -8.14 -12.23
N GLU A 187 -7.98 -9.36 -12.19
CA GLU A 187 -8.06 -10.27 -13.33
C GLU A 187 -8.89 -9.68 -14.48
N ILE A 188 -10.06 -9.10 -14.18
CA ILE A 188 -10.91 -8.45 -15.19
C ILE A 188 -10.17 -7.30 -15.85
N ILE A 189 -9.47 -6.46 -15.08
CA ILE A 189 -8.66 -5.36 -15.64
C ILE A 189 -7.49 -5.89 -16.48
N GLN A 190 -6.84 -6.97 -16.03
CA GLN A 190 -5.74 -7.59 -16.77
C GLN A 190 -6.23 -8.16 -18.12
N LEU A 191 -7.38 -8.82 -18.13
CA LEU A 191 -8.06 -9.28 -19.35
C LEU A 191 -8.50 -8.12 -20.24
N ALA A 192 -9.04 -7.05 -19.65
CA ALA A 192 -9.42 -5.84 -20.37
C ALA A 192 -8.23 -5.12 -20.99
N ARG A 193 -7.03 -5.22 -20.42
CA ARG A 193 -5.80 -4.63 -20.98
C ARG A 193 -5.21 -5.49 -22.11
N SER A 194 -5.46 -6.80 -22.11
CA SER A 194 -4.96 -7.71 -23.15
C SER A 194 -5.83 -7.73 -24.43
N VAL A 195 -7.03 -7.17 -24.37
CA VAL A 195 -7.96 -7.01 -25.49
C VAL A 195 -8.26 -5.52 -25.66
N PRO A 196 -8.39 -4.93 -26.87
CA PRO A 196 -8.65 -3.49 -27.03
C PRO A 196 -10.10 -3.11 -26.66
N VAL A 197 -10.49 -3.28 -25.39
CA VAL A 197 -11.84 -2.99 -24.88
C VAL A 197 -11.74 -2.19 -23.59
N ASP A 198 -12.41 -1.04 -23.53
CA ASP A 198 -12.56 -0.29 -22.29
C ASP A 198 -13.65 -0.92 -21.40
N VAL A 199 -13.29 -1.30 -20.18
CA VAL A 199 -14.23 -1.85 -19.19
C VAL A 199 -14.70 -0.75 -18.24
N SER A 200 -16.02 -0.61 -18.12
CA SER A 200 -16.69 0.21 -17.11
C SER A 200 -17.40 -0.69 -16.12
N PHE A 201 -17.10 -0.52 -14.82
CA PHE A 201 -17.77 -1.27 -13.76
C PHE A 201 -19.02 -0.52 -13.32
N GLN A 202 -20.17 -1.20 -13.32
CA GLN A 202 -21.36 -0.78 -12.58
C GLN A 202 -21.42 -1.60 -11.29
N LEU A 203 -21.41 -0.92 -10.16
CA LEU A 203 -21.53 -1.56 -8.84
C LEU A 203 -23.01 -1.77 -8.52
N PRO A 204 -23.37 -2.89 -7.89
CA PRO A 204 -24.73 -3.08 -7.40
C PRO A 204 -25.03 -2.00 -6.35
N SER A 205 -26.15 -1.30 -6.58
CA SER A 205 -26.73 -0.30 -5.69
C SER A 205 -27.25 -0.89 -4.39
#